data_AF-A0A517P290-F1
#
_entry.id   AF-A0A517P290-F1
#
_cell.length_a   1.000
_cell.length_b   1.000
_cell.length_c   1.000
_cell.angle_alpha   90.00
_cell.angle_beta   90.00
_cell.angle_gamma   90.00
#
_symmetry.space_group_name_H-M   'P 1'
#
loop_
_entity.id
_entity.type
_entity.pdbx_description
1 polymer ?
#
loop_
_entity_poly.entity_id
_entity_poly.type
_entity_poly.pdbx_seq_one_letter_code
_entity_poly.pdbx_strand_id
1 'polypeptide(L)'
;MSNTPIKPYVVAGAESLSASLFKTEDEVNGFEYRFNITRLDSQSASISHWLRPDDIVALLKLTRLLAAELDFDGCIDFKLRLTLRGVADLIDQMLVDLASADSPGANRS
;
A
#
# COMPACT_ATOMS: atom_id res chain seq x y z
N MET A 1 26.70 -15.48 10.78
CA MET A 1 25.44 -14.88 10.29
C MET A 1 25.80 -13.59 9.58
N SER A 2 25.80 -13.57 8.24
CA SER A 2 26.05 -12.35 7.48
C SER A 2 24.87 -11.40 7.65
N ASN A 3 25.10 -10.28 8.33
CA ASN A 3 24.10 -9.23 8.55
C ASN A 3 24.03 -8.33 7.31
N THR A 4 23.69 -8.90 6.16
CA THR A 4 23.52 -8.14 4.93
C THR A 4 22.14 -7.51 4.99
N PRO A 5 22.02 -6.16 4.91
CA PRO A 5 20.71 -5.53 4.96
C PRO A 5 19.86 -6.04 3.79
N ILE A 6 18.69 -6.62 4.11
CA ILE A 6 17.75 -7.10 3.10
C ILE A 6 17.26 -5.87 2.34
N LYS A 7 17.57 -5.79 1.05
CA LYS A 7 17.09 -4.71 0.18
C LYS A 7 15.60 -4.94 -0.08
N PRO A 8 14.76 -3.89 -0.03
CA PRO A 8 13.36 -4.04 -0.41
C PRO A 8 13.26 -4.43 -1.89
N TYR A 9 12.32 -5.33 -2.16
CA TYR A 9 11.91 -5.75 -3.49
C TYR A 9 11.24 -4.59 -4.23
N VAL A 10 10.30 -3.91 -3.58
CA VAL A 10 9.66 -2.69 -4.09
C VAL A 10 9.47 -1.68 -2.96
N VAL A 11 9.50 -0.39 -3.31
CA VAL A 11 9.09 0.69 -2.43
C VAL A 11 7.89 1.38 -3.08
N ALA A 12 6.73 1.31 -2.42
CA ALA A 12 5.50 1.95 -2.87
C ALA A 12 5.25 3.23 -2.07
N GLY A 13 4.76 4.28 -2.72
CA GLY A 13 4.49 5.57 -2.08
C GLY A 13 3.10 6.08 -2.38
N ALA A 14 2.44 6.63 -1.36
CA ALA A 14 1.17 7.35 -1.49
C ALA A 14 1.16 8.55 -0.54
N GLU A 15 1.30 9.75 -1.09
CA GLU A 15 1.32 11.01 -0.34
C GLU A 15 2.40 11.02 0.77
N SER A 16 1.99 11.13 2.04
CA SER A 16 2.87 11.13 3.20
C SER A 16 3.38 9.73 3.57
N LEU A 17 2.82 8.65 2.99
CA LEU A 17 3.14 7.28 3.36
C LEU A 17 4.01 6.59 2.31
N SER A 18 4.90 5.73 2.78
CA SER A 18 5.61 4.78 1.94
C SER A 18 5.68 3.41 2.59
N ALA A 19 5.67 2.36 1.77
CA ALA A 19 5.88 0.99 2.21
C ALA A 19 7.12 0.40 1.54
N SER A 20 7.96 -0.28 2.30
CA SER A 20 9.02 -1.12 1.74
C SER A 20 8.57 -2.57 1.81
N LEU A 21 8.43 -3.21 0.65
CA LEU A 21 8.05 -4.60 0.53
C LEU A 21 9.31 -5.45 0.35
N PHE A 22 9.41 -6.51 1.12
CA PHE A 22 10.49 -7.48 1.12
C PHE A 22 9.92 -8.81 0.66
N LYS A 23 10.68 -9.48 -0.22
CA LYS A 23 10.36 -10.80 -0.76
C LYS A 23 11.50 -11.73 -0.37
N THR A 24 11.18 -12.79 0.35
CA THR A 24 12.13 -13.85 0.67
C THR A 24 11.67 -15.14 0.03
N GLU A 25 12.60 -15.88 -0.58
CA GLU A 25 12.34 -17.20 -1.14
C GLU A 25 12.69 -18.25 -0.09
N ASP A 26 11.76 -19.16 0.17
CA ASP A 26 11.95 -20.36 0.96
C ASP A 26 11.79 -21.56 0.01
N GLU A 27 12.85 -22.36 -0.15
CA GLU A 27 12.85 -23.56 -1.00
C GLU A 27 11.75 -24.57 -0.63
N VAL A 28 11.23 -24.52 0.60
CA VAL A 28 10.20 -25.42 1.12
C VAL A 28 8.81 -24.79 1.07
N ASN A 29 8.69 -23.50 1.36
CA ASN A 29 7.39 -22.82 1.58
C ASN A 29 7.00 -21.84 0.45
N GLY A 30 7.87 -21.63 -0.54
CA GLY A 30 7.65 -20.67 -1.63
C GLY A 30 8.08 -19.24 -1.23
N PHE A 31 7.44 -18.23 -1.82
CA PHE A 31 7.78 -16.84 -1.55
C PHE A 31 7.01 -16.28 -0.35
N GLU A 32 7.71 -15.66 0.59
CA GLU A 32 7.14 -14.90 1.70
C GLU A 32 7.31 -13.40 1.47
N TYR A 33 6.23 -12.64 1.70
CA TYR A 33 6.22 -11.19 1.58
C TYR A 33 6.03 -10.54 2.94
N ARG A 34 6.84 -9.53 3.23
CA ARG A 34 6.70 -8.68 4.42
C ARG A 34 6.81 -7.23 4.00
N PHE A 35 6.06 -6.35 4.63
CA PHE A 35 6.23 -4.91 4.43
C PHE A 35 6.16 -4.16 5.75
N ASN A 36 6.82 -3.01 5.77
CA ASN A 36 6.63 -1.99 6.78
C ASN A 36 6.04 -0.75 6.12
N ILE A 37 5.34 0.07 6.90
CA ILE A 37 4.82 1.37 6.48
C ILE A 37 5.56 2.44 7.27
N THR A 38 5.95 3.51 6.59
CA THR A 38 6.56 4.69 7.18
C THR A 38 5.82 5.92 6.71
N ARG A 39 5.77 6.93 7.58
CA ARG A 39 5.18 8.23 7.32
C ARG A 39 6.30 9.26 7.26
N LEU A 40 6.38 10.01 6.16
CA LEU A 40 7.23 11.18 6.04
C LEU A 40 6.46 12.40 6.53
N ASP A 41 6.96 13.04 7.58
CA ASP A 41 6.46 14.35 7.97
C ASP A 41 7.05 15.42 7.05
N SER A 42 6.19 16.07 6.27
CA SER A 42 6.59 17.07 5.28
C SER A 42 7.16 18.35 5.91
N GLN A 43 6.88 18.63 7.18
CA GLN A 43 7.35 19.84 7.86
C GLN A 43 8.72 19.63 8.50
N SER A 44 8.95 18.48 9.13
CA SER A 44 10.22 18.16 9.80
C SER A 44 11.18 17.33 8.95
N ALA A 45 10.77 16.90 7.76
CA ALA A 45 11.49 15.93 6.91
C ALA A 45 11.88 14.65 7.66
N SER A 46 11.14 14.31 8.73
CA SER A 46 11.46 13.18 9.60
C SER A 46 10.55 12.00 9.29
N ILE A 47 11.10 10.80 9.39
CA ILE A 47 10.35 9.55 9.25
C ILE A 47 9.75 9.17 10.60
N SER A 48 8.46 8.81 10.61
CA SER A 48 7.77 8.24 11.76
C SER A 48 7.01 6.97 11.38
N HIS A 49 6.66 6.17 12.39
CA HIS A 49 5.77 5.01 12.24
C HIS A 49 4.36 5.29 12.81
N TRP A 50 4.15 6.51 13.33
CA TRP A 50 2.88 6.93 13.92
C TRP A 50 2.01 7.54 12.84
N LEU A 51 0.94 6.82 12.47
CA LEU A 51 -0.09 7.31 11.57
C LEU A 51 -1.01 8.29 12.29
N ARG A 52 -1.50 9.29 11.56
CA ARG A 52 -2.50 10.26 11.99
C ARG A 52 -3.84 9.95 11.34
N PRO A 53 -4.97 10.41 11.89
CA PRO A 53 -6.29 10.24 11.27
C PRO A 53 -6.34 10.72 9.80
N ASP A 54 -5.63 11.81 9.49
CA ASP A 54 -5.59 12.37 8.14
C ASP A 54 -4.87 11.45 7.12
N ASP A 55 -4.04 10.51 7.59
CA ASP A 55 -3.31 9.58 6.72
C ASP A 55 -4.19 8.41 6.24
N ILE A 56 -5.46 8.31 6.65
CA ILE A 56 -6.34 7.20 6.26
C ILE A 56 -6.53 7.13 4.74
N VAL A 57 -6.70 8.26 4.06
CA VAL A 57 -6.83 8.28 2.59
C VAL A 57 -5.52 7.83 1.92
N ALA A 58 -4.37 8.29 2.42
CA ALA A 58 -3.06 7.85 1.97
C ALA A 58 -2.86 6.34 2.21
N LEU A 59 -3.36 5.81 3.33
CA LEU A 59 -3.28 4.38 3.66
C LEU A 59 -4.12 3.52 2.70
N LEU A 60 -5.31 3.99 2.31
CA LEU A 60 -6.12 3.33 1.28
C LEU A 60 -5.38 3.29 -0.05
N LYS A 61 -4.86 4.43 -0.51
CA LYS A 61 -4.06 4.52 -1.74
C LYS A 61 -2.84 3.60 -1.70
N LEU A 62 -2.11 3.57 -0.59
CA LEU A 62 -0.95 2.70 -0.41
C LEU A 62 -1.34 1.22 -0.43
N THR A 63 -2.45 0.86 0.23
CA THR A 63 -2.97 -0.52 0.24
C THR A 63 -3.35 -0.98 -1.15
N ARG A 64 -4.01 -0.12 -1.94
CA ARG A 64 -4.34 -0.38 -3.34
C ARG A 64 -3.10 -0.61 -4.19
N LEU A 65 -2.05 0.19 -4.02
CA LEU A 65 -0.76 -0.02 -4.69
C LEU A 65 -0.13 -1.37 -4.30
N LEU A 66 -0.03 -1.67 -3.00
CA LEU A 66 0.56 -2.92 -2.53
C LEU A 66 -0.20 -4.15 -3.05
N ALA A 67 -1.53 -4.10 -3.09
CA ALA A 67 -2.35 -5.17 -3.64
C ALA A 67 -2.08 -5.41 -5.14
N ALA A 68 -1.95 -4.32 -5.92
CA ALA A 68 -1.60 -4.39 -7.34
C ALA A 68 -0.19 -4.95 -7.57
N GLU A 69 0.80 -4.51 -6.78
CA GLU A 69 2.18 -5.02 -6.86
C GLU A 69 2.25 -6.53 -6.56
N LEU A 70 1.55 -6.99 -5.53
CA LEU A 70 1.51 -8.40 -5.14
C LEU A 70 0.77 -9.29 -6.16
N ASP A 71 -0.31 -8.81 -6.77
CA ASP A 71 -0.96 -9.54 -7.88
C ASP A 71 -0.06 -9.58 -9.12
N PHE A 72 0.62 -8.48 -9.44
CA PHE A 72 1.52 -8.39 -10.59
C PHE A 72 2.73 -9.31 -10.47
N ASP A 73 3.38 -9.34 -9.30
CA ASP A 73 4.54 -10.20 -9.06
C ASP A 73 4.21 -11.69 -9.22
N GLY A 74 2.96 -12.08 -8.96
CA GLY A 74 2.41 -13.36 -9.38
C GLY A 74 2.94 -14.60 -8.65
N CYS A 75 3.87 -14.43 -7.70
CA CYS A 75 4.54 -15.51 -6.99
C CYS A 75 3.79 -15.96 -5.72
N ILE A 76 2.73 -15.25 -5.33
CA ILE A 76 1.77 -15.71 -4.33
C ILE A 76 0.67 -16.55 -4.98
N ASP A 77 -0.04 -17.34 -4.18
CA ASP A 77 -1.05 -18.26 -4.70
C ASP A 77 -2.21 -17.55 -5.42
N PHE A 78 -2.80 -18.23 -6.39
CA PHE A 78 -3.85 -17.67 -7.26
C PHE A 78 -5.06 -17.14 -6.47
N LYS A 79 -5.45 -17.79 -5.37
CA LYS A 79 -6.61 -17.36 -4.58
C LYS A 79 -6.31 -16.05 -3.85
N LEU A 80 -5.11 -15.92 -3.28
CA LEU A 80 -4.68 -14.67 -2.67
C LEU A 80 -4.59 -13.55 -3.72
N ARG A 81 -4.04 -13.82 -4.90
CA ARG A 81 -4.01 -12.84 -6.00
C ARG A 81 -5.39 -12.31 -6.39
N LEU A 82 -6.36 -13.22 -6.56
CA LEU A 82 -7.74 -12.84 -6.87
C LEU A 82 -8.35 -11.98 -5.76
N THR A 83 -8.04 -12.32 -4.50
CA THR A 83 -8.50 -11.55 -3.34
C THR A 83 -7.89 -10.14 -3.34
N LEU A 84 -6.57 -10.01 -3.59
CA LEU A 84 -5.88 -8.72 -3.65
C LEU A 84 -6.38 -7.85 -4.80
N ARG A 85 -6.65 -8.44 -5.96
CA ARG A 85 -7.28 -7.72 -7.07
C ARG A 85 -8.64 -7.15 -6.66
N GLY A 86 -9.50 -7.97 -6.04
CA GLY A 86 -10.79 -7.50 -5.54
C GLY A 86 -10.68 -6.41 -4.47
N VAL A 87 -9.66 -6.45 -3.62
CA VAL A 87 -9.36 -5.39 -2.66
C VAL A 87 -8.94 -4.10 -3.37
N ALA A 88 -8.06 -4.19 -4.37
CA ALA A 88 -7.64 -3.02 -5.15
C ALA A 88 -8.84 -2.36 -5.84
N ASP A 89 -9.70 -3.16 -6.48
CA ASP A 89 -10.91 -2.68 -7.15
C ASP A 89 -11.89 -2.00 -6.16
N LEU A 90 -12.09 -2.59 -4.98
CA LEU A 90 -12.95 -2.03 -3.93
C LEU A 90 -12.41 -0.69 -3.43
N ILE A 91 -11.10 -0.59 -3.18
CA ILE A 91 -10.47 0.65 -2.73
C ILE A 91 -10.54 1.72 -3.82
N ASP A 92 -10.33 1.35 -5.10
CA ASP A 92 -10.47 2.29 -6.21
C ASP A 92 -11.87 2.90 -6.26
N GLN A 93 -12.92 2.09 -6.08
CA GLN A 93 -14.29 2.60 -5.99
C GLN A 93 -14.47 3.54 -4.79
N MET A 94 -13.99 3.17 -3.60
CA MET A 94 -14.09 4.03 -2.41
C MET A 94 -13.38 5.38 -2.61
N LEU A 95 -12.21 5.39 -3.27
CA LEU A 95 -11.47 6.62 -3.55
C LEU A 95 -12.22 7.53 -4.53
N VAL A 96 -12.92 6.96 -5.52
CA VAL A 96 -13.80 7.71 -6.44
C VAL A 96 -14.98 8.32 -5.68
N ASP A 97 -15.61 7.56 -4.78
CA ASP A 97 -16.75 8.04 -3.99
C ASP A 97 -16.33 9.18 -3.05
N LEU A 98 -15.17 9.06 -2.40
CA LEU A 98 -14.60 10.11 -1.55
C LEU A 98 -14.31 11.39 -2.33
N ALA A 99 -13.67 11.27 -3.50
CA ALA A 99 -13.39 12.44 -4.36
C ALA A 99 -14.67 13.13 -4.86
N SER A 100 -15.75 12.36 -5.05
CA SER A 100 -17.04 12.88 -5.47
C SER A 100 -17.79 13.59 -4.33
N ALA A 101 -17.60 13.15 -3.08
CA ALA A 101 -18.19 13.79 -1.90
C ALA A 101 -17.59 15.17 -1.60
N ASP A 102 -16.32 15.38 -1.94
CA ASP A 102 -15.61 16.66 -1.72
C ASP A 102 -15.92 17.73 -2.78
N SER A 103 -16.70 17.42 -3.82
CA SER A 103 -17.10 18.38 -4.86
C SER A 103 -18.32 19.20 -4.41
N PRO A 104 -18.19 20.49 -4.04
CA PRO A 104 -19.32 21.31 -3.63
C PRO A 104 -20.01 21.88 -4.88
N GLY A 105 -21.09 21.24 -5.34
CA GLY A 105 -21.95 21.86 -6.35
C GLY A 105 -22.82 20.92 -7.16
N ALA A 106 -23.90 20.39 -6.57
CA ALA A 106 -25.09 19.96 -7.32
C ALA A 106 -26.31 19.80 -6.39
N ASN A 107 -26.63 20.81 -5.57
CA ASN A 107 -27.99 20.94 -4.99
C ASN A 107 -28.22 22.34 -4.41
N ARG A 108 -28.26 23.32 -5.31
CA ARG A 108 -29.05 24.56 -5.13
C ARG A 108 -29.53 25.02 -6.50
N SER A 109 -30.72 24.59 -6.88
CA SER A 109 -31.68 25.30 -7.76
C SER A 109 -33.04 24.63 -7.58
#